data_AF-A0A7V4EGV0-F1
#
_entry.id   AF-A0A7V4EGV0-F1
#
_cell.length_a   1.000
_cell.length_b   1.000
_cell.length_c   1.000
_cell.angle_alpha   90.00
_cell.angle_beta   90.00
_cell.angle_gamma   90.00
#
_symmetry.space_group_name_H-M   'P 1'
#
loop_
_entity.id
_entity.type
_entity.pdbx_description
1 polymer ?
#
loop_
_entity_poly.entity_id
_entity_poly.type
_entity_poly.pdbx_seq_one_letter_code
_entity_poly.pdbx_strand_id
1 'polypeptide(L)'
;MEGLLIHALLRELAPELPAQNLGLAFPDEGSLAVLLKGRSGRIFNLVLRYRPPSPSLVLEEGTLLGEPKTPFQRQLWARAKGPLMEAEQVKLDRVVLLRFAGEKGFVDTPPATLVFEATGRNANLLLLDEAGRILG
;
A
#
# COMPACT_ATOMS: atom_id res chain seq x y z
N MET A 1 3.13 -12.15 -10.51
CA MET A 1 2.12 -12.44 -9.48
C MET A 1 0.79 -12.78 -10.14
N GLU A 2 0.07 -13.79 -9.64
CA GLU A 2 -1.25 -14.20 -10.16
C GLU A 2 -2.39 -13.61 -9.31
N GLY A 3 -3.57 -13.45 -9.91
CA GLY A 3 -4.75 -12.91 -9.22
C GLY A 3 -5.19 -13.76 -8.02
N LEU A 4 -5.07 -15.09 -8.10
CA LEU A 4 -5.42 -15.99 -6.98
C LEU A 4 -4.47 -15.84 -5.78
N LEU A 5 -3.19 -15.54 -6.01
CA LEU A 5 -2.23 -15.28 -4.94
C LEU A 5 -2.56 -13.96 -4.22
N ILE A 6 -2.98 -12.94 -4.98
CA ILE A 6 -3.48 -11.69 -4.40
C ILE A 6 -4.72 -11.96 -3.56
N HIS A 7 -5.68 -12.75 -4.07
CA HIS A 7 -6.88 -13.11 -3.33
C HIS A 7 -6.56 -13.80 -1.99
N ALA A 8 -5.64 -14.76 -2.00
CA ALA A 8 -5.21 -15.46 -0.79
C ALA A 8 -4.58 -14.50 0.23
N LEU A 9 -3.70 -13.59 -0.22
CA LEU A 9 -3.08 -12.58 0.63
C LEU A 9 -4.12 -11.63 1.23
N LEU A 10 -5.07 -11.13 0.43
CA LEU A 10 -6.10 -10.22 0.91
C LEU A 10 -7.04 -10.90 1.92
N ARG A 11 -7.28 -12.21 1.79
CA ARG A 11 -8.00 -12.99 2.81
C ARG A 11 -7.24 -13.09 4.13
N GLU A 12 -5.91 -13.18 4.09
CA GLU A 12 -5.07 -13.13 5.29
C GLU A 12 -5.06 -11.73 5.92
N LEU A 13 -5.05 -10.67 5.10
CA LEU A 13 -5.05 -9.28 5.56
C LEU A 13 -6.41 -8.83 6.13
N ALA A 14 -7.52 -9.30 5.56
CA ALA A 14 -8.88 -8.89 5.93
C ALA A 14 -9.19 -8.88 7.44
N PRO A 15 -8.87 -9.92 8.24
CA PRO A 15 -9.12 -9.91 9.69
C PRO A 15 -8.31 -8.85 10.44
N GLU A 16 -7.24 -8.31 9.86
CA GLU A 16 -6.38 -7.30 10.47
C GLU A 16 -6.87 -5.87 10.23
N LEU A 17 -7.84 -5.65 9.32
CA LEU A 17 -8.30 -4.30 8.93
C LEU A 17 -9.42 -3.75 9.82
N PRO A 18 -9.45 -2.42 10.10
CA PRO A 18 -8.46 -1.44 9.71
C PRO A 18 -7.18 -1.64 10.52
N ALA A 19 -6.05 -1.52 9.83
CA ALA A 19 -4.74 -1.66 10.40
C ALA A 19 -4.10 -0.29 10.59
N GLN A 20 -3.60 -0.02 11.80
CA GLN A 20 -2.91 1.22 12.09
C GLN A 20 -1.63 1.30 11.26
N ASN A 21 -1.46 2.41 10.53
CA ASN A 21 -0.24 2.72 9.81
C ASN A 21 0.81 3.23 10.81
N LEU A 22 1.90 2.48 10.95
CA LEU A 22 3.01 2.80 11.86
C LEU A 22 4.17 3.50 11.14
N GLY A 23 4.07 3.68 9.82
CA GLY A 23 5.10 4.29 9.01
C GLY A 23 5.28 3.57 7.69
N LEU A 24 5.98 4.23 6.78
CA LEU A 24 6.36 3.67 5.50
C LEU A 24 7.88 3.40 5.51
N ALA A 25 8.32 2.59 4.56
CA ALA A 25 9.73 2.44 4.22
C ALA A 25 9.86 2.21 2.71
N PHE A 26 10.99 2.63 2.15
CA PHE A 26 11.31 2.49 0.73
C PHE A 26 12.66 1.80 0.55
N PRO A 27 12.70 0.45 0.61
CA PRO A 27 13.94 -0.31 0.46
C PRO A 27 14.70 0.01 -0.83
N ASP A 28 13.98 0.26 -1.93
CA ASP A 28 14.50 0.62 -3.25
C ASP A 28 13.56 1.61 -3.98
N GLU A 29 13.94 2.13 -5.15
CA GLU A 29 13.14 3.10 -5.92
C GLU A 29 11.81 2.54 -6.44
N GLY A 30 11.63 1.22 -6.41
CA GLY A 30 10.51 0.47 -6.97
C GLY A 30 9.68 -0.27 -5.94
N SER A 31 9.83 0.05 -4.65
CA SER A 31 9.10 -0.60 -3.56
C SER A 31 8.51 0.39 -2.56
N LEU A 32 7.50 -0.10 -1.84
CA LEU A 32 6.83 0.55 -0.72
C LEU A 32 6.55 -0.54 0.32
N ALA A 33 7.03 -0.36 1.53
CA ALA A 33 6.61 -1.14 2.68
C ALA A 33 5.75 -0.25 3.59
N VAL A 34 4.58 -0.74 3.97
CA VAL A 34 3.70 -0.10 4.96
C VAL A 34 3.76 -0.93 6.23
N LEU A 35 4.36 -0.41 7.29
CA LEU A 35 4.35 -1.08 8.59
C LEU A 35 2.97 -0.92 9.21
N LEU A 36 2.30 -2.02 9.45
CA LEU A 36 0.92 -2.06 9.91
C LEU A 36 0.82 -2.77 11.26
N LYS A 37 -0.05 -2.25 12.13
CA LYS A 37 -0.53 -2.97 13.31
C LYS A 37 -2.01 -3.30 13.10
N GLY A 38 -2.30 -4.58 12.91
CA GLY A 38 -3.64 -5.09 12.67
C GLY A 38 -4.53 -5.06 13.91
N ARG A 39 -5.83 -5.25 13.71
CA ARG A 39 -6.84 -5.36 14.79
C ARG A 39 -6.50 -6.44 15.82
N SER A 40 -5.84 -7.52 15.42
CA SER A 40 -5.41 -8.58 16.35
C SER A 40 -4.23 -8.16 17.24
N GLY A 41 -3.58 -7.03 16.93
CA GLY A 41 -2.33 -6.60 17.52
C GLY A 41 -1.09 -7.09 16.76
N ARG A 42 -1.24 -7.96 15.75
CA ARG A 42 -0.14 -8.40 14.87
C ARG A 42 0.52 -7.20 14.19
N ILE A 43 1.86 -7.16 14.22
CA ILE A 43 2.67 -6.16 13.51
C ILE A 43 3.31 -6.83 12.30
N PHE A 44 3.14 -6.25 11.11
CA PHE A 44 3.65 -6.79 9.86
C PHE A 44 3.78 -5.68 8.80
N ASN A 45 4.58 -5.92 7.76
CA ASN A 45 4.65 -5.04 6.60
C ASN A 45 3.73 -5.53 5.50
N LEU A 46 2.96 -4.63 4.90
CA LEU A 46 2.40 -4.83 3.56
C LEU A 46 3.41 -4.26 2.55
N VAL A 47 4.04 -5.14 1.77
CA VAL A 47 5.11 -4.75 0.84
C VAL A 47 4.62 -4.83 -0.60
N LEU A 48 4.67 -3.68 -1.28
CA LEU A 48 4.38 -3.52 -2.69
C LEU A 48 5.71 -3.37 -3.44
N ARG A 49 5.97 -4.24 -4.40
CA ARG A 49 7.05 -4.07 -5.37
C ARG A 49 6.40 -3.76 -6.71
N TYR A 50 6.58 -2.54 -7.19
CA TYR A 50 5.90 -2.00 -8.37
C TYR A 50 6.83 -1.77 -9.57
N ARG A 51 8.10 -2.19 -9.47
CA ARG A 51 9.01 -2.16 -10.62
C ARG A 51 8.81 -3.40 -11.52
N PRO A 52 8.51 -3.23 -12.81
CA PRO A 52 8.53 -4.32 -13.78
C PRO A 52 9.90 -5.01 -13.85
N PRO A 53 9.97 -6.29 -14.30
CA PRO A 53 8.85 -7.12 -14.78
C PRO A 53 8.19 -7.96 -13.68
N SER A 54 8.65 -7.86 -12.43
CA SER A 54 8.32 -8.80 -11.35
C SER A 54 7.60 -8.11 -10.20
N PRO A 55 6.39 -7.54 -10.42
CA PRO A 55 5.64 -6.94 -9.34
C PRO A 55 5.15 -7.99 -8.34
N SER A 56 5.10 -7.62 -7.07
CA SER A 56 4.59 -8.47 -6.00
C SER A 56 3.91 -7.66 -4.90
N LEU A 57 2.97 -8.32 -4.22
CA LEU A 57 2.34 -7.89 -2.98
C LEU A 57 2.56 -9.02 -1.97
N VAL A 58 3.15 -8.71 -0.81
CA VAL A 58 3.45 -9.71 0.22
C VAL A 58 3.24 -9.14 1.63
N LEU A 59 2.98 -10.03 2.59
CA LEU A 59 3.02 -9.71 4.02
C LEU A 59 4.36 -10.22 4.57
N GLU A 60 5.14 -9.35 5.20
CA GLU A 60 6.46 -9.68 5.76
C GLU A 60 6.54 -9.30 7.23
N GLU A 61 7.19 -10.14 8.05
CA GLU A 61 7.49 -9.82 9.45
C GLU A 61 8.76 -8.98 9.59
N GLY A 62 8.94 -8.35 10.74
CA GLY A 62 10.10 -7.52 11.05
C GLY A 62 9.93 -6.05 10.65
N THR A 63 11.03 -5.30 10.70
CA THR A 63 11.06 -3.88 10.36
C THR A 63 11.86 -3.68 9.07
N LEU A 64 11.22 -3.13 8.05
CA LEU A 64 11.90 -2.70 6.84
C LEU A 64 12.31 -1.24 6.96
N LEU A 65 13.45 -0.89 6.37
CA LEU A 65 14.04 0.45 6.43
C LEU A 65 14.19 1.03 5.02
N GLY A 66 14.21 2.36 4.93
CA GLY A 66 14.52 3.07 3.70
C GLY A 66 13.78 4.39 3.58
N GLU A 67 14.52 5.45 3.26
CA GLU A 67 13.98 6.79 3.02
C GLU A 67 13.43 6.93 1.59
N PRO A 68 12.48 7.85 1.33
CA PRO A 68 12.00 8.15 -0.01
C PRO A 68 13.15 8.54 -0.97
N LYS A 69 13.35 7.75 -2.03
CA LYS A 69 14.39 7.96 -3.06
C LYS A 69 13.87 8.77 -4.25
N THR A 70 12.57 8.68 -4.57
CA THR A 70 11.97 9.33 -5.74
C THR A 70 10.95 10.42 -5.36
N PRO A 71 10.60 11.36 -6.27
CA PRO A 71 9.53 12.33 -6.04
C PRO A 71 8.19 11.67 -5.71
N PHE A 72 7.87 10.58 -6.40
CA PHE A 72 6.65 9.80 -6.15
C PHE A 72 6.66 9.19 -4.74
N GLN A 73 7.78 8.61 -4.29
CA GLN A 73 7.90 8.10 -2.93
C GLN A 73 7.76 9.20 -1.86
N ARG A 74 8.28 10.40 -2.13
CA ARG A 74 8.06 11.57 -1.25
C ARG A 74 6.59 11.97 -1.20
N GLN A 75 5.88 11.88 -2.31
CA GLN A 75 4.44 12.13 -2.37
C GLN A 75 3.64 11.06 -1.59
N LEU A 76 3.99 9.78 -1.75
CA LEU A 76 3.42 8.69 -0.96
C LEU A 76 3.62 8.94 0.54
N TRP A 77 4.85 9.31 0.93
CA TRP A 77 5.18 9.64 2.32
C TRP A 77 4.32 10.76 2.91
N ALA A 78 4.01 11.76 2.10
CA ALA A 78 3.23 12.92 2.52
C ALA A 78 1.71 12.65 2.54
N ARG A 79 1.21 11.64 1.82
CA ARG A 79 -0.24 11.45 1.59
C ARG A 79 -0.81 10.16 2.20
N ALA A 80 -0.07 9.07 2.23
CA ALA A 80 -0.53 7.78 2.76
C ALA A 80 -0.23 7.67 4.27
N LYS A 81 -0.94 8.47 5.08
CA LYS A 81 -0.64 8.66 6.52
C LYS A 81 -1.56 7.89 7.47
N GLY A 82 -2.87 7.97 7.27
CA GLY A 82 -3.83 7.34 8.19
C GLY A 82 -3.81 5.81 8.14
N PRO A 83 -4.63 5.15 8.96
CA PRO A 83 -4.75 3.69 8.96
C PRO A 83 -5.20 3.17 7.59
N LEU A 84 -4.75 1.96 7.25
CA LEU A 84 -5.27 1.21 6.11
C LEU A 84 -6.65 0.68 6.49
N MET A 85 -7.69 1.20 5.83
CA MET A 85 -9.08 0.88 6.14
C MET A 85 -9.59 -0.33 5.38
N GLU A 86 -9.18 -0.44 4.11
CA GLU A 86 -9.66 -1.47 3.19
C GLU A 86 -8.56 -1.88 2.21
N ALA A 87 -8.56 -3.15 1.85
CA ALA A 87 -7.74 -3.70 0.78
C ALA A 87 -8.63 -4.58 -0.10
N GLU A 88 -8.86 -4.15 -1.34
CA GLU A 88 -9.80 -4.77 -2.27
C GLU A 88 -9.08 -5.20 -3.55
N GLN A 89 -9.39 -6.39 -4.05
CA GLN A 89 -8.99 -6.81 -5.38
C GLN A 89 -10.12 -6.50 -6.37
N VAL A 90 -9.79 -5.90 -7.51
CA VAL A 90 -10.77 -5.65 -8.57
C VAL A 90 -11.14 -6.99 -9.22
N LYS A 91 -12.32 -7.52 -8.87
CA LYS A 91 -12.76 -8.86 -9.29
C LYS A 91 -11.71 -9.90 -8.86
N LEU A 92 -11.11 -10.63 -9.82
CA LEU A 92 -9.98 -11.54 -9.60
C LEU A 92 -8.77 -11.13 -10.44
N ASP A 93 -8.71 -9.85 -10.84
CA ASP A 93 -7.60 -9.33 -11.63
C ASP A 93 -6.39 -8.99 -10.74
N ARG A 94 -5.28 -8.61 -11.36
CA ARG A 94 -4.03 -8.23 -10.70
C ARG A 94 -4.02 -6.75 -10.31
N VAL A 95 -5.17 -6.21 -9.92
CA VAL A 95 -5.34 -4.82 -9.50
C VAL A 95 -5.87 -4.79 -8.07
N VAL A 96 -5.16 -4.09 -7.19
CA VAL A 96 -5.48 -3.97 -5.77
C VAL A 96 -5.67 -2.51 -5.40
N LEU A 97 -6.76 -2.20 -4.70
CA LEU A 97 -7.04 -0.90 -4.11
C LEU A 97 -6.74 -0.97 -2.61
N LEU A 98 -5.90 -0.07 -2.12
CA LEU A 98 -5.58 0.09 -0.70
C LEU A 98 -6.09 1.47 -0.26
N ARG A 99 -7.14 1.51 0.56
CA ARG A 99 -7.79 2.75 0.97
C ARG A 99 -7.29 3.15 2.36
N PHE A 100 -6.56 4.26 2.43
CA PHE A 100 -6.07 4.83 3.67
C PHE A 100 -7.02 5.92 4.14
N ALA A 101 -7.33 5.94 5.43
CA ALA A 101 -8.01 7.08 6.04
C ALA A 101 -7.10 8.31 6.04
N GLY A 102 -7.71 9.48 6.23
CA GLY A 102 -6.97 10.69 6.53
C GLY A 102 -6.37 10.66 7.95
N GLU A 103 -5.52 11.63 8.23
CA GLU A 103 -4.96 11.86 9.56
C GLU A 103 -5.24 13.30 9.98
N LYS A 104 -5.72 13.47 11.22
CA LYS A 104 -5.88 14.79 11.84
C LYS A 104 -4.57 15.15 12.55
N GLY A 105 -4.10 16.37 12.35
CA GLY A 105 -2.82 16.80 12.92
C GLY A 105 -2.66 18.31 12.85
N PHE A 106 -1.41 18.78 12.90
CA PHE A 106 -1.11 20.20 12.68
C PHE A 106 -1.53 20.65 11.28
N VAL A 107 -1.34 19.77 10.29
CA VAL A 107 -1.95 19.86 8.97
C VAL A 107 -2.74 18.58 8.75
N ASP A 108 -4.03 18.73 8.48
CA ASP A 108 -4.89 17.59 8.13
C ASP A 108 -4.42 16.95 6.82
N THR A 109 -4.28 15.63 6.83
CA THR A 109 -4.03 14.85 5.62
C THR A 109 -5.35 14.19 5.20
N PRO A 110 -5.85 14.44 3.98
CA PRO A 110 -7.08 13.80 3.50
C PRO A 110 -6.87 12.30 3.25
N PRO A 111 -7.95 11.51 3.17
CA PRO A 111 -7.90 10.11 2.73
C PRO A 111 -7.23 9.98 1.36
N ALA A 112 -6.62 8.82 1.13
CA ALA A 112 -5.96 8.51 -0.14
C ALA A 112 -6.15 7.05 -0.51
N THR A 113 -6.16 6.75 -1.82
CA THR A 113 -6.22 5.37 -2.32
C THR A 113 -4.96 5.06 -3.10
N LEU A 114 -4.30 3.94 -2.79
CA LEU A 114 -3.29 3.38 -3.68
C LEU A 114 -3.93 2.38 -4.62
N VAL A 115 -3.65 2.48 -5.92
CA VAL A 115 -4.01 1.47 -6.91
C VAL A 115 -2.74 0.77 -7.35
N PHE A 116 -2.61 -0.51 -7.01
CA PHE A 116 -1.49 -1.34 -7.40
C PHE A 116 -1.88 -2.23 -8.56
N GLU A 117 -1.28 -1.97 -9.72
CA GLU A 117 -1.43 -2.76 -10.94
C GLU A 117 -0.26 -3.73 -11.04
N ALA A 118 -0.44 -4.99 -10.64
CA ALA A 118 0.60 -6.02 -10.64
C ALA A 118 0.75 -6.72 -12.01
N THR A 119 0.69 -5.93 -13.07
CA THR A 119 0.60 -6.36 -14.48
C THR A 119 1.96 -6.53 -15.15
N GLY A 120 2.82 -7.42 -14.63
CA GLY A 120 4.07 -7.84 -15.29
C GLY A 120 4.93 -6.69 -15.84
N ARG A 121 4.98 -6.55 -17.17
CA ARG A 121 5.74 -5.48 -17.87
C ARG A 121 5.17 -4.08 -17.71
N ASN A 122 3.88 -3.96 -17.40
CA ASN A 122 3.16 -2.70 -17.23
C ASN A 122 2.75 -2.53 -15.76
N ALA A 123 3.55 -3.04 -14.82
CA ALA A 123 3.25 -2.87 -13.41
C ALA A 123 3.33 -1.41 -13.00
N ASN A 124 2.43 -0.98 -12.13
CA ASN A 124 2.36 0.41 -11.70
C ASN A 124 1.79 0.57 -10.29
N LEU A 125 2.10 1.70 -9.65
CA LEU A 125 1.49 2.13 -8.40
C LEU A 125 0.99 3.56 -8.59
N LEU A 126 -0.31 3.74 -8.46
CA LEU A 126 -0.96 5.06 -8.54
C LEU A 126 -1.38 5.51 -7.15
N LEU A 127 -1.33 6.82 -6.92
CA LEU A 127 -1.87 7.47 -5.74
C LEU A 127 -3.07 8.31 -6.16
N LEU A 128 -4.22 8.09 -5.55
CA LEU A 128 -5.46 8.82 -5.84
C LEU A 128 -5.91 9.65 -4.64
N ASP A 129 -6.55 10.79 -4.92
CA ASP A 129 -7.31 11.55 -3.93
C ASP A 129 -8.67 10.89 -3.61
N GLU A 130 -9.42 11.48 -2.67
CA GLU A 130 -10.75 11.01 -2.26
C GLU A 130 -11.77 11.04 -3.42
N ALA A 131 -11.58 11.90 -4.42
CA ALA A 131 -12.42 11.96 -5.62
C ALA A 131 -11.98 10.96 -6.71
N GLY A 132 -10.96 10.12 -6.44
CA GLY A 132 -10.42 9.15 -7.39
C GLY A 132 -9.52 9.76 -8.46
N ARG A 133 -9.06 11.01 -8.31
CA ARG A 133 -8.13 11.65 -9.25
C ARG A 133 -6.71 11.24 -8.92
N ILE A 134 -5.92 10.97 -9.97
CA ILE A 134 -4.49 10.68 -9.81
C ILE A 134 -3.81 11.93 -9.25
N LEU A 135 -3.04 11.71 -8.18
CA LEU A 135 -2.15 12.70 -7.59
C LEU A 135 -0.76 12.53 -8.21
N GLY A 136 -0.32 13.51 -9.00
CA GLY A 136 0.95 13.49 -9.72
C GLY A 136 1.00 14.54 -10.80
#